data_AF-A0A1F6K638-F1
#
_entry.id   AF-A0A1F6K638-F1
#
_cell.length_a   1.000
_cell.length_b   1.000
_cell.length_c   1.000
_cell.angle_alpha   90.00
_cell.angle_beta   90.00
_cell.angle_gamma   90.00
#
_symmetry.space_group_name_H-M   'P 1'
#
loop_
_entity.id
_entity.type
_entity.pdbx_description
1 polymer ?
#
loop_
_entity_poly.entity_id
_entity_poly.type
_entity_poly.pdbx_seq_one_letter_code
_entity_poly.pdbx_strand_id
1 'polypeptide(L)'
;MGRTPAQPKTSPNGPTESSQKLEAVNLAMEQIQKQYGRGSIMRLGEASQKLDISVISTGCLPLDLALGVGGVPRGRIIEIFGPEASGKTTVCLSILAQAQKHGGIAAFIDAEHALDPIWAERIGVKLEDLLISQPDTGEQALEIAESLIRSGGVDVLVIDSVAALVPRAEIEGEMGEAQMGLQARLMSQALRKLTGVISKSKTIAIFTNQLRQRIGVMFGNPETTTGGLALKFYASVRMDVRKIETLKEGDKAIGSRHRIKIVKNKVSAPFRIAEFDVLQEVGISREGGIIDVGVEMGIIQKSGAFFRFENTMLGQGKQATALFLKEKHEIAKRIVAEIIKQSKTGAPPVEVGIEEKEFAQN
;
A
#
# COMPACT_ATOMS: atom_id res chain seq x y z
N MET A 1 -11.38 57.81 -66.98
CA MET A 1 -10.80 57.87 -65.62
C MET A 1 -11.94 57.77 -64.61
N GLY A 2 -11.78 56.98 -63.56
CA GLY A 2 -12.67 56.97 -62.38
C GLY A 2 -13.70 55.83 -62.31
N ARG A 3 -13.25 54.58 -62.13
CA ARG A 3 -14.11 53.52 -61.56
C ARG A 3 -14.08 53.67 -60.04
N THR A 4 -15.22 53.97 -59.44
CA THR A 4 -15.43 53.87 -57.98
C THR A 4 -15.61 52.39 -57.63
N PRO A 5 -14.79 51.78 -56.75
CA PRO A 5 -15.09 50.47 -56.22
C PRO A 5 -16.07 50.58 -55.05
N ALA A 6 -17.16 49.83 -55.12
CA ALA A 6 -18.08 49.62 -54.02
C ALA A 6 -17.36 48.93 -52.84
N GLN A 7 -17.67 49.36 -51.62
CA GLN A 7 -17.20 48.75 -50.38
C GLN A 7 -17.71 47.30 -50.25
N PRO A 8 -16.88 46.33 -49.83
CA PRO A 8 -17.38 45.05 -49.37
C PRO A 8 -17.97 45.19 -47.96
N LYS A 9 -19.23 44.77 -47.81
CA LYS A 9 -19.96 44.64 -46.54
C LYS A 9 -19.23 43.66 -45.61
N THR A 10 -18.84 44.13 -44.43
CA THR A 10 -18.47 43.27 -43.30
C THR A 10 -19.72 42.56 -42.78
N SER A 11 -19.77 41.23 -42.88
CA SER A 11 -20.77 40.41 -42.19
C SER A 11 -20.21 39.96 -40.83
N PRO A 12 -21.01 39.87 -39.77
CA PRO A 12 -20.52 39.56 -38.42
C PRO A 12 -20.21 38.06 -38.31
N ASN A 13 -19.02 37.72 -37.80
CA ASN A 13 -18.67 36.35 -37.43
C ASN A 13 -19.62 35.87 -36.32
N GLY A 14 -20.55 34.96 -36.67
CA GLY A 14 -21.28 34.16 -35.69
C GLY A 14 -20.33 33.22 -34.93
N PRO A 15 -20.73 32.72 -33.74
CA PRO A 15 -19.89 31.84 -32.94
C PRO A 15 -19.58 30.56 -33.73
N THR A 16 -18.30 30.26 -33.89
CA THR A 16 -17.77 29.06 -34.57
C THR A 16 -18.36 27.79 -33.94
N GLU A 17 -18.64 26.74 -34.73
CA GLU A 17 -19.25 25.46 -34.29
C GLU A 17 -18.57 24.81 -33.07
N SER A 18 -17.30 25.10 -32.84
CA SER A 18 -16.53 24.74 -31.65
C SER A 18 -17.17 25.27 -30.36
N SER A 19 -17.67 26.51 -30.36
CA SER A 19 -18.29 27.18 -29.21
C SER A 19 -19.61 26.53 -28.82
N GLN A 20 -20.45 26.17 -29.80
CA GLN A 20 -21.74 25.52 -29.56
C GLN A 20 -21.58 24.10 -29.01
N LYS A 21 -20.59 23.35 -29.50
CA LYS A 21 -20.23 22.03 -28.95
C LYS A 21 -19.74 22.15 -27.50
N LEU A 22 -18.96 23.18 -27.20
CA LEU A 22 -18.45 23.41 -25.84
C LEU A 22 -19.57 23.78 -24.85
N GLU A 23 -20.52 24.61 -25.27
CA GLU A 23 -21.71 24.97 -24.48
C GLU A 23 -22.59 23.76 -24.19
N ALA A 24 -22.87 22.91 -25.20
CA ALA A 24 -23.63 21.69 -25.02
C ALA A 24 -22.95 20.71 -24.03
N VAL A 25 -21.62 20.60 -24.10
CA VAL A 25 -20.84 19.80 -23.15
C VAL A 25 -20.92 20.36 -21.73
N ASN A 26 -20.81 21.68 -21.56
CA ASN A 26 -20.89 22.31 -20.24
C ASN A 26 -22.28 22.15 -19.62
N LEU A 27 -23.35 22.32 -20.42
CA LEU A 27 -24.73 22.09 -19.97
C LEU A 27 -24.94 20.63 -19.53
N ALA A 28 -24.42 19.67 -20.30
CA ALA A 28 -24.47 18.26 -19.94
C ALA A 28 -23.69 17.98 -18.64
N MET A 29 -22.51 18.60 -18.47
CA MET A 29 -21.75 18.50 -17.21
C MET A 29 -22.52 19.06 -16.01
N GLU A 30 -23.18 20.21 -16.15
CA GLU A 30 -24.01 20.80 -15.09
C GLU A 30 -25.21 19.90 -14.73
N GLN A 31 -25.88 19.33 -15.73
CA GLN A 31 -26.98 18.38 -15.52
C GLN A 31 -26.48 17.13 -14.76
N ILE A 32 -25.34 16.57 -15.16
CA ILE A 32 -24.72 15.42 -14.48
C ILE A 32 -24.34 15.77 -13.04
N GLN A 33 -23.81 16.97 -12.77
CA GLN A 33 -23.49 17.40 -11.41
C GLN A 33 -24.74 17.65 -10.56
N LYS A 34 -25.82 18.17 -11.16
CA LYS A 34 -27.10 18.37 -10.46
C LYS A 34 -27.78 17.04 -10.11
N GLN A 35 -27.71 16.06 -11.02
CA GLN A 35 -28.35 14.75 -10.84
C GLN A 35 -27.54 13.80 -9.93
N TYR A 36 -26.20 13.83 -10.03
CA TYR A 36 -25.32 12.85 -9.37
C TYR A 36 -24.38 13.46 -8.31
N GLY A 37 -24.48 14.77 -8.06
CA GLY A 37 -23.71 15.50 -7.05
C GLY A 37 -22.45 16.18 -7.61
N ARG A 38 -21.95 17.19 -6.88
CA ARG A 38 -20.69 17.87 -7.23
C ARG A 38 -19.53 16.87 -7.26
N GLY A 39 -18.75 16.87 -8.34
CA GLY A 39 -17.60 15.97 -8.54
C GLY A 39 -17.92 14.65 -9.26
N SER A 40 -19.17 14.42 -9.69
CA SER A 40 -19.56 13.27 -10.52
C SER A 40 -18.92 13.28 -11.92
N ILE A 41 -18.62 14.47 -12.44
CA ILE A 41 -17.87 14.70 -13.69
C ILE A 41 -17.01 15.95 -13.56
N MET A 42 -15.75 15.85 -13.96
CA MET A 42 -14.75 16.92 -13.88
C MET A 42 -13.78 16.82 -15.06
N ARG A 43 -13.16 17.93 -15.46
CA ARG A 43 -12.05 17.90 -16.43
C ARG A 43 -10.81 17.31 -15.75
N LEU A 44 -10.08 16.44 -16.46
CA LEU A 44 -8.93 15.73 -15.87
C LEU A 44 -7.84 16.70 -15.36
N GLY A 45 -7.62 17.82 -16.03
CA GLY A 45 -6.68 18.87 -15.60
C GLY A 45 -7.07 19.61 -14.31
N GLU A 46 -8.38 19.70 -14.02
CA GLU A 46 -8.89 20.26 -12.76
C GLU A 46 -8.86 19.20 -11.64
N ALA A 47 -8.98 17.92 -12.00
CA ALA A 47 -8.78 16.81 -11.07
C ALA A 47 -7.30 16.63 -10.69
N SER A 48 -6.36 16.86 -11.62
CA SER A 48 -4.92 16.71 -11.35
C SER A 48 -4.36 17.74 -10.38
N GLN A 49 -4.92 18.96 -10.29
CA GLN A 49 -4.57 19.93 -9.23
C GLN A 49 -5.07 19.52 -7.83
N LYS A 50 -6.02 18.58 -7.74
CA LYS A 50 -6.57 18.04 -6.48
C LYS A 50 -6.05 16.64 -6.11
N LEU A 51 -5.18 16.05 -6.93
CA LEU A 51 -4.69 14.68 -6.76
C LEU A 51 -3.35 14.61 -6.02
N ASP A 52 -3.17 15.41 -4.98
CA ASP A 52 -2.20 15.03 -3.94
C ASP A 52 -2.73 13.75 -3.30
N ILE A 53 -2.08 12.64 -3.63
CA ILE A 53 -2.45 11.32 -3.11
C ILE A 53 -2.12 11.34 -1.63
N SER A 54 -3.13 11.52 -0.79
CA SER A 54 -2.96 11.39 0.66
C SER A 54 -2.60 9.95 1.00
N VAL A 55 -1.61 9.78 1.87
CA VAL A 55 -1.03 8.49 2.25
C VAL A 55 -0.97 8.33 3.76
N ILE A 56 -0.84 7.08 4.23
CA ILE A 56 -0.40 6.75 5.59
C ILE A 56 0.96 6.07 5.45
N SER A 57 1.97 6.54 6.20
CA SER A 57 3.30 5.90 6.22
C SER A 57 3.18 4.46 6.68
N THR A 58 4.03 3.59 6.14
CA THR A 58 4.11 2.19 6.58
C THR A 58 4.90 2.01 7.87
N GLY A 59 5.53 3.07 8.38
CA GLY A 59 6.50 3.00 9.49
C GLY A 59 7.87 2.45 9.06
N CYS A 60 8.01 2.09 7.78
CA CYS A 60 9.21 1.54 7.17
C CYS A 60 9.69 2.47 6.05
N LEU A 61 10.77 3.22 6.29
CA LEU A 61 11.30 4.16 5.29
C LEU A 61 11.65 3.50 3.93
N PRO A 62 12.35 2.33 3.89
CA PRO A 62 12.57 1.62 2.64
C PRO A 62 11.27 1.33 1.87
N LEU A 63 10.21 0.91 2.58
CA LEU A 63 8.92 0.59 1.97
C LEU A 63 8.18 1.83 1.49
N ASP A 64 8.20 2.93 2.25
CA ASP A 64 7.58 4.20 1.85
C ASP A 64 8.23 4.76 0.57
N LEU A 65 9.55 4.61 0.43
CA LEU A 65 10.30 4.98 -0.78
C LEU A 65 9.99 4.04 -1.95
N ALA A 66 9.91 2.74 -1.70
CA ALA A 66 9.54 1.76 -2.73
C ALA A 66 8.11 1.98 -3.24
N LEU A 67 7.17 2.38 -2.38
CA LEU A 67 5.79 2.74 -2.77
C LEU A 67 5.75 3.99 -3.66
N GLY A 68 6.77 4.85 -3.58
CA GLY A 68 6.99 6.00 -4.45
C GLY A 68 6.08 7.19 -4.21
N VAL A 69 5.10 7.05 -3.33
CA VAL A 69 4.21 8.13 -2.83
C VAL A 69 4.41 8.40 -1.33
N GLY A 70 5.38 7.74 -0.70
CA GLY A 70 5.70 7.94 0.73
C GLY A 70 4.82 7.17 1.71
N GLY A 71 4.03 6.20 1.24
CA GLY A 71 3.17 5.38 2.10
C GLY A 71 2.06 4.66 1.33
N VAL A 72 1.13 4.06 2.06
CA VAL A 72 -0.07 3.43 1.47
C VAL A 72 -1.12 4.48 1.12
N PRO A 73 -1.69 4.47 -0.10
CA PRO A 73 -2.60 5.51 -0.57
C PRO A 73 -4.01 5.39 0.03
N ARG A 74 -4.55 6.50 0.54
CA ARG A 74 -5.92 6.62 1.07
C ARG A 74 -7.00 6.38 0.02
N GLY A 75 -8.11 5.79 0.46
CA GLY A 75 -9.25 5.48 -0.40
C GLY A 75 -8.96 4.38 -1.43
N ARG A 76 -8.02 3.47 -1.13
CA ARG A 76 -7.62 2.39 -2.03
C ARG A 76 -7.61 1.04 -1.31
N ILE A 77 -7.75 0.00 -2.12
CA ILE A 77 -7.56 -1.39 -1.71
C ILE A 77 -6.09 -1.76 -1.88
N ILE A 78 -5.50 -2.37 -0.86
CA ILE A 78 -4.11 -2.84 -0.81
C ILE A 78 -4.15 -4.34 -0.54
N GLU A 79 -3.34 -5.13 -1.25
CA GLU A 79 -3.16 -6.55 -0.96
C GLU A 79 -1.73 -6.80 -0.49
N ILE A 80 -1.59 -7.42 0.67
CA ILE A 80 -0.30 -7.86 1.24
C ILE A 80 -0.32 -9.38 1.27
N PHE A 81 0.52 -10.03 0.48
CA PHE A 81 0.50 -11.49 0.37
C PHE A 81 1.91 -12.06 0.49
N GLY A 82 1.99 -13.35 0.76
CA GLY A 82 3.27 -14.04 0.94
C GLY A 82 3.14 -15.32 1.77
N PRO A 83 4.25 -16.05 1.96
CA PRO A 83 4.29 -17.26 2.77
C PRO A 83 3.82 -17.04 4.21
N GLU A 84 3.53 -18.13 4.93
CA GLU A 84 3.35 -18.08 6.38
C GLU A 84 4.61 -17.52 7.06
N ALA A 85 4.42 -16.85 8.20
CA ALA A 85 5.49 -16.17 8.96
C ALA A 85 6.34 -15.16 8.13
N SER A 86 5.84 -14.70 6.97
CA SER A 86 6.59 -13.76 6.12
C SER A 86 6.55 -12.31 6.59
N GLY A 87 5.77 -11.99 7.63
CA GLY A 87 5.64 -10.64 8.20
C GLY A 87 4.45 -9.82 7.70
N LYS A 88 3.48 -10.43 7.01
CA LYS A 88 2.26 -9.74 6.50
C LYS A 88 1.53 -8.96 7.59
N THR A 89 1.17 -9.64 8.67
CA THR A 89 0.45 -9.04 9.81
C THR A 89 1.30 -7.98 10.50
N THR A 90 2.61 -8.20 10.67
CA THR A 90 3.54 -7.19 11.20
C THR A 90 3.52 -5.88 10.39
N VAL A 91 3.53 -5.97 9.07
CA VAL A 91 3.44 -4.79 8.20
C VAL A 91 2.08 -4.10 8.36
N CYS A 92 1.00 -4.87 8.46
CA CYS A 92 -0.33 -4.32 8.71
C CYS A 92 -0.40 -3.56 10.04
N LEU A 93 0.07 -4.19 11.13
CA LEU A 93 0.11 -3.58 12.46
C LEU A 93 0.96 -2.31 12.48
N SER A 94 2.08 -2.28 11.76
CA SER A 94 2.90 -1.07 11.62
C SER A 94 2.13 0.07 10.94
N ILE A 95 1.37 -0.22 9.88
CA ILE A 95 0.51 0.78 9.21
C ILE A 95 -0.60 1.26 10.15
N LEU A 96 -1.23 0.36 10.92
CA LEU A 96 -2.26 0.73 11.91
C LEU A 96 -1.67 1.65 12.98
N ALA A 97 -0.50 1.32 13.53
CA ALA A 97 0.21 2.13 14.50
C ALA A 97 0.53 3.53 13.93
N GLN A 98 0.96 3.63 12.67
CA GLN A 98 1.19 4.93 12.02
C GLN A 98 -0.11 5.73 11.86
N ALA A 99 -1.23 5.09 11.52
CA ALA A 99 -2.52 5.78 11.44
C ALA A 99 -2.93 6.36 12.81
N GLN A 100 -2.90 5.53 13.86
CA GLN A 100 -3.24 5.94 15.23
C GLN A 100 -2.32 7.04 15.75
N LYS A 101 -1.02 6.98 15.43
CA LYS A 101 -0.05 8.02 15.81
C LYS A 101 -0.39 9.40 15.24
N HIS A 102 -1.07 9.45 14.10
CA HIS A 102 -1.54 10.69 13.47
C HIS A 102 -3.00 11.02 13.80
N GLY A 103 -3.58 10.38 14.84
CA GLY A 103 -4.95 10.61 15.30
C GLY A 103 -6.03 9.94 14.45
N GLY A 104 -5.65 9.04 13.53
CA GLY A 104 -6.59 8.29 12.72
C GLY A 104 -7.14 7.04 13.43
N ILE A 105 -8.29 6.57 12.98
CA ILE A 105 -8.95 5.37 13.53
C ILE A 105 -8.54 4.13 12.74
N ALA A 106 -8.10 3.10 13.46
CA ALA A 106 -7.68 1.82 12.93
C ALA A 106 -8.71 0.72 13.24
N ALA A 107 -8.94 -0.17 12.27
CA ALA A 107 -9.76 -1.35 12.45
C ALA A 107 -9.06 -2.63 11.96
N PHE A 108 -9.31 -3.75 12.62
CA PHE A 108 -8.74 -5.06 12.31
C PHE A 108 -9.85 -6.12 12.33
N ILE A 109 -10.08 -6.76 11.19
CA ILE A 109 -10.97 -7.91 11.05
C ILE A 109 -10.08 -9.16 11.08
N ASP A 110 -10.05 -9.82 12.24
CA ASP A 110 -9.25 -11.00 12.51
C ASP A 110 -10.06 -12.26 12.16
N ALA A 111 -10.06 -12.61 10.88
CA ALA A 111 -10.68 -13.84 10.39
C ALA A 111 -9.81 -15.08 10.66
N GLU A 112 -8.50 -14.93 10.85
CA GLU A 112 -7.61 -16.03 11.24
C GLU A 112 -7.63 -16.36 12.74
N HIS A 113 -8.24 -15.50 13.57
CA HIS A 113 -8.32 -15.64 15.03
C HIS A 113 -6.92 -15.79 15.67
N ALA A 114 -5.93 -15.08 15.09
CA ALA A 114 -4.51 -15.28 15.36
C ALA A 114 -3.76 -14.00 15.73
N LEU A 115 -4.48 -12.88 15.95
CA LEU A 115 -3.86 -11.64 16.35
C LEU A 115 -3.28 -11.74 17.78
N ASP A 116 -1.98 -11.50 17.93
CA ASP A 116 -1.31 -11.37 19.23
C ASP A 116 -1.34 -9.90 19.70
N PRO A 117 -2.09 -9.56 20.77
CA PRO A 117 -2.16 -8.20 21.29
C PRO A 117 -0.82 -7.68 21.83
N ILE A 118 -0.01 -8.55 22.44
CA ILE A 118 1.30 -8.17 22.99
C ILE A 118 2.23 -7.76 21.86
N TRP A 119 2.21 -8.53 20.76
CA TRP A 119 2.99 -8.18 19.57
C TRP A 119 2.51 -6.88 18.92
N ALA A 120 1.20 -6.67 18.83
CA ALA A 120 0.62 -5.43 18.30
C ALA A 120 1.02 -4.20 19.13
N GLU A 121 0.96 -4.28 20.46
CA GLU A 121 1.39 -3.21 21.36
C GLU A 121 2.89 -2.90 21.20
N ARG A 122 3.74 -3.93 21.08
CA ARG A 122 5.18 -3.75 20.84
C ARG A 122 5.50 -3.02 19.53
N ILE A 123 4.70 -3.25 18.49
CA ILE A 123 4.81 -2.52 17.22
C ILE A 123 4.35 -1.05 17.36
N GLY A 124 3.63 -0.73 18.43
CA GLY A 124 3.13 0.60 18.74
C GLY A 124 1.66 0.81 18.41
N VAL A 125 0.89 -0.27 18.23
CA VAL A 125 -0.57 -0.19 18.12
C VAL A 125 -1.15 0.13 19.50
N LYS A 126 -2.00 1.16 19.58
CA LYS A 126 -2.78 1.47 20.78
C LYS A 126 -3.98 0.53 20.82
N LEU A 127 -3.94 -0.45 21.71
CA LEU A 127 -4.94 -1.53 21.75
C LEU A 127 -6.32 -0.99 22.17
N GLU A 128 -6.34 -0.02 23.09
CA GLU A 128 -7.56 0.63 23.59
C GLU A 128 -8.35 1.36 22.51
N ASP A 129 -7.65 1.85 21.47
CA ASP A 129 -8.22 2.61 20.36
C ASP A 129 -8.41 1.75 19.09
N LEU A 130 -8.03 0.46 19.12
CA LEU A 130 -8.11 -0.44 17.97
C LEU A 130 -9.50 -1.11 17.91
N LEU A 131 -10.24 -0.86 16.83
CA LEU A 131 -11.48 -1.60 16.57
C LEU A 131 -11.14 -3.00 16.10
N ILE A 132 -11.56 -4.03 16.82
CA ILE A 132 -11.35 -5.43 16.45
C ILE A 132 -12.67 -6.16 16.22
N SER A 133 -12.70 -7.06 15.23
CA SER A 133 -13.80 -7.98 15.00
C SER A 133 -13.26 -9.37 14.67
N GLN A 134 -13.81 -10.39 15.31
CA GLN A 134 -13.55 -11.80 15.01
C GLN A 134 -14.84 -12.42 14.44
N PRO A 135 -15.02 -12.37 13.11
CA PRO A 135 -16.23 -12.86 12.47
C PRO A 135 -16.23 -14.40 12.39
N ASP A 136 -17.43 -14.96 12.35
CA ASP A 136 -17.73 -16.38 12.14
C ASP A 136 -17.73 -16.75 10.65
N THR A 137 -18.10 -15.82 9.75
CA THR A 137 -18.20 -16.08 8.31
C THR A 137 -17.54 -14.99 7.46
N GLY A 138 -17.17 -15.35 6.23
CA GLY A 138 -16.62 -14.41 5.24
C GLY A 138 -17.60 -13.30 4.87
N GLU A 139 -18.90 -13.59 4.75
CA GLU A 139 -19.93 -12.58 4.52
C GLU A 139 -19.97 -11.57 5.67
N GLN A 140 -20.03 -12.06 6.91
CA GLN A 140 -20.09 -11.21 8.10
C GLN A 140 -18.85 -10.31 8.20
N ALA A 141 -17.66 -10.85 7.96
CA ALA A 141 -16.41 -10.11 7.94
C ALA A 141 -16.47 -8.92 6.96
N LEU A 142 -16.96 -9.17 5.74
CA LEU A 142 -17.02 -8.18 4.66
C LEU A 142 -18.14 -7.14 4.89
N GLU A 143 -19.26 -7.53 5.51
CA GLU A 143 -20.35 -6.63 5.91
C GLU A 143 -19.95 -5.69 7.06
N ILE A 144 -19.22 -6.21 8.05
CA ILE A 144 -18.63 -5.40 9.12
C ILE A 144 -17.64 -4.40 8.52
N ALA A 145 -16.74 -4.86 7.65
CA ALA A 145 -15.81 -3.98 6.95
C ALA A 145 -16.54 -2.89 6.14
N GLU A 146 -17.58 -3.25 5.39
CA GLU A 146 -18.39 -2.29 4.63
C GLU A 146 -19.01 -1.23 5.55
N SER A 147 -19.60 -1.66 6.67
CA SER A 147 -20.26 -0.77 7.63
C SER A 147 -19.27 0.22 8.27
N LEU A 148 -18.10 -0.27 8.69
CA LEU A 148 -17.02 0.54 9.23
C LEU A 148 -16.50 1.57 8.21
N ILE A 149 -16.26 1.14 6.96
CA ILE A 149 -15.77 2.04 5.90
C ILE A 149 -16.85 3.08 5.55
N ARG A 150 -18.13 2.68 5.50
CA ARG A 150 -19.26 3.56 5.18
C ARG A 150 -19.51 4.63 6.24
N SER A 151 -19.16 4.36 7.51
CA SER A 151 -19.24 5.35 8.58
C SER A 151 -18.40 6.62 8.30
N GLY A 152 -17.35 6.50 7.47
CA GLY A 152 -16.42 7.58 7.17
C GLY A 152 -15.42 7.90 8.28
N GLY A 153 -15.51 7.22 9.44
CA GLY A 153 -14.63 7.45 10.57
C GLY A 153 -13.32 6.65 10.53
N VAL A 154 -13.28 5.52 9.82
CA VAL A 154 -12.10 4.63 9.81
C VAL A 154 -11.09 5.06 8.75
N ASP A 155 -9.85 5.32 9.16
CA ASP A 155 -8.75 5.72 8.28
C ASP A 155 -8.08 4.52 7.60
N VAL A 156 -7.94 3.42 8.32
CA VAL A 156 -7.35 2.17 7.82
C VAL A 156 -8.05 0.97 8.45
N LEU A 157 -8.37 0.00 7.60
CA LEU A 157 -9.00 -1.26 7.97
C LEU A 157 -8.18 -2.41 7.38
N VAL A 158 -7.81 -3.38 8.22
CA VAL A 158 -7.11 -4.62 7.82
C VAL A 158 -8.10 -5.77 7.89
N ILE A 159 -8.07 -6.66 6.90
CA ILE A 159 -8.75 -7.95 6.90
C ILE A 159 -7.67 -9.03 6.84
N ASP A 160 -7.50 -9.76 7.95
CA ASP A 160 -6.51 -10.80 8.13
C ASP A 160 -7.19 -12.16 8.38
N SER A 161 -7.36 -13.04 7.38
CA SER A 161 -6.92 -12.94 5.99
C SER A 161 -8.00 -13.36 5.00
N VAL A 162 -7.79 -13.07 3.71
CA VAL A 162 -8.68 -13.51 2.62
C VAL A 162 -8.87 -15.01 2.61
N ALA A 163 -7.86 -15.79 2.98
CA ALA A 163 -7.95 -17.25 2.99
C ALA A 163 -8.97 -17.75 4.03
N ALA A 164 -9.10 -17.03 5.14
CA ALA A 164 -10.03 -17.31 6.23
C ALA A 164 -11.44 -16.72 6.02
N LEU A 165 -11.70 -16.00 4.92
CA LEU A 165 -13.05 -15.55 4.57
C LEU A 165 -13.87 -16.71 4.00
N VAL A 166 -14.22 -17.67 4.86
CA VAL A 166 -14.97 -18.87 4.49
C VAL A 166 -16.46 -18.53 4.39
N PRO A 167 -17.12 -18.74 3.24
CA PRO A 167 -18.55 -18.47 3.09
C PRO A 167 -19.39 -19.31 4.05
N ARG A 168 -20.52 -18.75 4.50
CA ARG A 168 -21.44 -19.45 5.42
C ARG A 168 -21.86 -20.84 4.95
N ALA A 169 -22.18 -20.99 3.66
CA ALA A 169 -22.61 -22.28 3.11
C ALA A 169 -21.50 -23.35 3.15
N GLU A 170 -20.23 -22.94 3.15
CA GLU A 170 -19.09 -23.86 3.27
C GLU A 170 -18.87 -24.29 4.73
N ILE A 171 -19.16 -23.41 5.69
CA ILE A 171 -19.10 -23.71 7.13
C ILE A 171 -20.24 -24.63 7.56
N GLU A 172 -21.45 -24.39 7.06
CA GLU A 172 -22.65 -25.19 7.37
C GLU A 172 -22.73 -26.50 6.56
N GLY A 173 -21.93 -26.62 5.49
CA GLY A 173 -21.88 -27.79 4.62
C GLY A 173 -21.14 -28.98 5.23
N GLU A 174 -21.29 -30.16 4.62
CA GLU A 174 -20.57 -31.36 5.05
C GLU A 174 -19.13 -31.38 4.54
N MET A 175 -18.21 -31.93 5.34
CA MET A 175 -16.81 -32.06 4.94
C MET A 175 -16.68 -32.94 3.69
N GLY A 176 -16.13 -32.38 2.61
CA GLY A 176 -16.00 -33.07 1.32
C GLY A 176 -17.09 -32.72 0.30
N GLU A 177 -18.09 -31.92 0.68
CA GLU A 177 -19.05 -31.34 -0.27
C GLU A 177 -18.34 -30.38 -1.24
N ALA A 178 -18.55 -30.57 -2.53
CA ALA A 178 -17.88 -29.79 -3.56
C ALA A 178 -18.52 -28.40 -3.73
N GLN A 179 -18.03 -27.39 -3.01
CA GLN A 179 -18.49 -26.01 -3.13
C GLN A 179 -17.51 -25.15 -3.96
N MET A 180 -17.39 -25.47 -5.26
CA MET A 180 -16.38 -24.86 -6.12
C MET A 180 -16.56 -23.34 -6.30
N GLY A 181 -15.53 -22.58 -5.89
CA GLY A 181 -15.41 -21.15 -6.23
C GLY A 181 -16.34 -20.21 -5.44
N LEU A 182 -16.95 -20.67 -4.35
CA LEU A 182 -17.86 -19.88 -3.54
C LEU A 182 -17.16 -18.63 -2.95
N GLN A 183 -15.98 -18.81 -2.37
CA GLN A 183 -15.15 -17.72 -1.86
C GLN A 183 -14.76 -16.69 -2.95
N ALA A 184 -14.42 -17.15 -4.15
CA ALA A 184 -14.08 -16.25 -5.27
C ALA A 184 -15.27 -15.39 -5.71
N ARG A 185 -16.49 -15.95 -5.69
CA ARG A 185 -17.73 -15.22 -5.98
C ARG A 185 -18.04 -14.20 -4.88
N LEU A 186 -17.93 -14.60 -3.62
CA LEU A 186 -18.08 -13.72 -2.45
C LEU A 186 -17.14 -12.51 -2.56
N MET A 187 -15.85 -12.75 -2.77
CA MET A 187 -14.85 -11.69 -2.93
C MET A 187 -15.16 -10.76 -4.12
N SER A 188 -15.59 -11.32 -5.25
CA SER A 188 -15.95 -10.54 -6.44
C SER A 188 -17.14 -9.61 -6.18
N GLN A 189 -18.16 -10.09 -5.46
CA GLN A 189 -19.33 -9.30 -5.11
C GLN A 189 -19.00 -8.23 -4.08
N ALA A 190 -18.28 -8.59 -3.02
CA ALA A 190 -17.90 -7.67 -1.95
C ALA A 190 -16.99 -6.55 -2.44
N LEU A 191 -15.93 -6.87 -3.19
CA LEU A 191 -15.02 -5.85 -3.72
C LEU A 191 -15.71 -4.87 -4.67
N ARG A 192 -16.69 -5.34 -5.45
CA ARG A 192 -17.52 -4.48 -6.32
C ARG A 192 -18.30 -3.44 -5.50
N LYS A 193 -18.85 -3.83 -4.35
CA LYS A 193 -19.55 -2.91 -3.43
C LYS A 193 -18.56 -1.99 -2.70
N LEU A 194 -17.51 -2.56 -2.11
CA LEU A 194 -16.55 -1.86 -1.27
C LEU A 194 -15.76 -0.79 -2.01
N THR A 195 -15.36 -1.03 -3.27
CA THR A 195 -14.49 -0.10 -4.02
C THR A 195 -15.04 1.33 -4.08
N GLY A 196 -16.35 1.47 -4.32
CA GLY A 196 -17.01 2.78 -4.38
C GLY A 196 -17.05 3.47 -3.02
N VAL A 197 -17.28 2.72 -1.95
CA VAL A 197 -17.35 3.24 -0.57
C VAL A 197 -15.97 3.66 -0.09
N ILE A 198 -14.96 2.79 -0.24
CA ILE A 198 -13.55 3.02 0.09
C ILE A 198 -13.04 4.32 -0.55
N SER A 199 -13.29 4.52 -1.84
CA SER A 199 -12.84 5.73 -2.56
C SER A 199 -13.46 7.03 -2.01
N LYS A 200 -14.73 6.96 -1.56
CA LYS A 200 -15.47 8.08 -0.99
C LYS A 200 -15.06 8.38 0.46
N SER A 201 -14.92 7.35 1.31
CA SER A 201 -14.55 7.51 2.71
C SER A 201 -13.07 7.82 2.94
N LYS A 202 -12.22 7.61 1.92
CA LYS A 202 -10.76 7.72 2.02
C LYS A 202 -10.12 6.73 2.99
N THR A 203 -10.85 5.70 3.42
CA THR A 203 -10.31 4.57 4.18
C THR A 203 -9.31 3.78 3.33
N ILE A 204 -8.22 3.31 3.93
CA ILE A 204 -7.32 2.32 3.33
C ILE A 204 -7.85 0.93 3.71
N ALA A 205 -8.18 0.09 2.75
CA ALA A 205 -8.58 -1.29 3.01
C ALA A 205 -7.43 -2.23 2.64
N ILE A 206 -6.82 -2.86 3.63
CA ILE A 206 -5.71 -3.80 3.48
C ILE A 206 -6.26 -5.21 3.62
N PHE A 207 -6.00 -6.05 2.62
CA PHE A 207 -6.31 -7.47 2.66
C PHE A 207 -4.99 -8.24 2.76
N THR A 208 -4.82 -9.04 3.80
CA THR A 208 -3.73 -10.01 3.81
C THR A 208 -4.16 -11.26 3.03
N ASN A 209 -3.20 -11.93 2.41
CA ASN A 209 -3.47 -13.17 1.70
C ASN A 209 -2.30 -14.15 1.79
N GLN A 210 -2.61 -15.43 1.63
CA GLN A 210 -1.63 -16.49 1.64
C GLN A 210 -1.28 -16.91 0.21
N LEU A 211 -0.06 -17.42 0.03
CA LEU A 211 0.32 -18.07 -1.20
C LEU A 211 -0.20 -19.52 -1.22
N ARG A 212 -0.65 -19.94 -2.40
CA ARG A 212 -1.03 -21.31 -2.75
C ARG A 212 -0.37 -21.68 -4.08
N GLN A 213 -0.14 -22.95 -4.32
CA GLN A 213 0.39 -23.43 -5.60
C GLN A 213 -0.76 -23.91 -6.50
N ARG A 214 -0.72 -23.54 -7.78
CA ARG A 214 -1.61 -24.10 -8.79
C ARG A 214 -1.07 -25.44 -9.24
N ILE A 215 -1.83 -26.49 -8.98
CA ILE A 215 -1.52 -27.85 -9.44
C ILE A 215 -1.59 -27.88 -10.97
N GLY A 216 -0.60 -28.51 -11.62
CA GLY A 216 -0.58 -28.72 -13.07
C GLY A 216 0.08 -27.63 -13.90
N VAL A 217 0.73 -26.64 -13.29
CA VAL A 217 1.53 -25.63 -14.02
C VAL A 217 2.95 -26.19 -14.26
N MET A 218 3.27 -26.50 -15.52
CA MET A 218 4.60 -27.01 -15.93
C MET A 218 5.60 -25.90 -16.34
N PHE A 219 5.13 -24.67 -16.55
CA PHE A 219 5.96 -23.53 -16.97
C PHE A 219 5.50 -22.22 -16.32
N GLY A 220 6.43 -21.39 -15.85
CA GLY A 220 6.16 -20.13 -15.15
C GLY A 220 5.99 -20.27 -13.64
N ASN A 221 5.60 -19.18 -12.96
CA ASN A 221 5.41 -19.17 -11.51
C ASN A 221 4.08 -19.87 -11.13
N PRO A 222 4.10 -20.99 -10.38
CA PRO A 222 2.89 -21.70 -9.96
C PRO A 222 2.14 -21.01 -8.81
N GLU A 223 2.72 -20.00 -8.18
CA GLU A 223 2.14 -19.33 -7.03
C GLU A 223 0.91 -18.49 -7.39
N THR A 224 -0.09 -18.56 -6.52
CA THR A 224 -1.33 -17.80 -6.62
C THR A 224 -1.84 -17.40 -5.25
N THR A 225 -2.80 -16.50 -5.20
CA THR A 225 -3.42 -16.05 -3.95
C THR A 225 -4.87 -16.53 -3.88
N THR A 226 -5.37 -16.69 -2.65
CA THR A 226 -6.73 -17.20 -2.36
C THR A 226 -7.80 -16.14 -2.68
N GLY A 227 -9.07 -16.55 -2.80
CA GLY A 227 -10.19 -15.64 -3.08
C GLY A 227 -10.39 -15.25 -4.55
N GLY A 228 -9.79 -16.00 -5.48
CA GLY A 228 -9.93 -15.79 -6.92
C GLY A 228 -9.11 -14.59 -7.45
N LEU A 229 -9.50 -14.05 -8.61
CA LEU A 229 -8.75 -12.98 -9.27
C LEU A 229 -9.22 -11.56 -8.92
N ALA A 230 -10.40 -11.41 -8.30
CA ALA A 230 -11.02 -10.10 -8.09
C ALA A 230 -10.10 -9.15 -7.33
N LEU A 231 -9.54 -9.59 -6.19
CA LEU A 231 -8.66 -8.76 -5.37
C LEU A 231 -7.44 -8.27 -6.17
N LYS A 232 -6.86 -9.13 -7.03
CA LYS A 232 -5.73 -8.75 -7.88
C LYS A 232 -6.07 -7.59 -8.81
N PHE A 233 -7.30 -7.49 -9.30
CA PHE A 233 -7.73 -6.40 -10.19
C PHE A 233 -8.09 -5.12 -9.43
N TYR A 234 -8.84 -5.26 -8.33
CA TYR A 234 -9.31 -4.15 -7.51
C TYR A 234 -8.19 -3.48 -6.70
N ALA A 235 -7.20 -4.25 -6.22
CA ALA A 235 -6.06 -3.71 -5.50
C ALA A 235 -5.32 -2.65 -6.32
N SER A 236 -5.05 -1.50 -5.71
CA SER A 236 -4.22 -0.44 -6.29
C SER A 236 -2.74 -0.72 -6.07
N VAL A 237 -2.41 -1.31 -4.92
CA VAL A 237 -1.05 -1.75 -4.58
C VAL A 237 -1.12 -3.22 -4.18
N ARG A 238 -0.16 -4.02 -4.67
CA ARG A 238 0.04 -5.40 -4.23
C ARG A 238 1.49 -5.58 -3.80
N MET A 239 1.68 -6.15 -2.62
CA MET A 239 2.98 -6.35 -1.98
C MET A 239 3.21 -7.85 -1.74
N ASP A 240 4.25 -8.41 -2.32
CA ASP A 240 4.75 -9.77 -2.04
C ASP A 240 5.80 -9.66 -0.91
N VAL A 241 5.46 -10.17 0.27
CA VAL A 241 6.27 -10.11 1.49
C VAL A 241 6.91 -11.47 1.73
N ARG A 242 8.23 -11.51 1.85
CA ARG A 242 9.01 -12.72 2.14
C ARG A 242 10.00 -12.46 3.27
N LYS A 243 10.16 -13.45 4.15
CA LYS A 243 11.31 -13.52 5.06
C LYS A 243 12.51 -14.04 4.26
N ILE A 244 13.62 -13.30 4.27
CA ILE A 244 14.83 -13.66 3.52
C ILE A 244 15.96 -14.15 4.43
N GLU A 245 16.01 -13.70 5.68
CA GLU A 245 17.06 -14.10 6.62
C GLU A 245 16.55 -14.11 8.06
N THR A 246 17.19 -14.91 8.93
CA THR A 246 17.01 -14.83 10.38
C THR A 246 18.22 -14.13 10.98
N LEU A 247 17.99 -13.03 11.70
CA LEU A 247 19.04 -12.25 12.35
C LEU A 247 19.39 -12.91 13.69
N LYS A 248 20.69 -13.11 13.92
CA LYS A 248 21.21 -13.77 15.13
C LYS A 248 22.27 -12.93 15.82
N GLU A 249 22.31 -13.04 17.14
CA GLU A 249 23.40 -12.53 17.97
C GLU A 249 23.96 -13.70 18.80
N GLY A 250 25.16 -14.17 18.41
CA GLY A 250 25.65 -15.48 18.81
C GLY A 250 24.66 -16.58 18.37
N ASP A 251 24.19 -17.38 19.31
CA ASP A 251 23.24 -18.47 19.05
C ASP A 251 21.76 -18.04 19.15
N LYS A 252 21.48 -16.81 19.61
CA LYS A 252 20.11 -16.33 19.82
C LYS A 252 19.55 -15.67 18.57
N ALA A 253 18.37 -16.09 18.12
CA ALA A 253 17.64 -15.40 17.07
C ALA A 253 16.99 -14.12 17.65
N ILE A 254 17.43 -12.96 17.15
CA ILE A 254 17.00 -11.63 17.63
C ILE A 254 15.95 -10.98 16.71
N GLY A 255 15.77 -11.52 15.50
CA GLY A 255 14.82 -11.00 14.53
C GLY A 255 14.93 -11.68 13.17
N SER A 256 14.42 -11.02 12.14
CA SER A 256 14.51 -11.49 10.76
C SER A 256 14.58 -10.33 9.78
N ARG A 257 15.25 -10.57 8.65
CA ARG A 257 15.26 -9.66 7.51
C ARG A 257 14.13 -10.04 6.56
N HIS A 258 13.37 -9.05 6.14
CA HIS A 258 12.22 -9.21 5.25
C HIS A 258 12.43 -8.40 3.97
N ARG A 259 11.89 -8.93 2.87
CA ARG A 259 11.86 -8.31 1.56
C ARG A 259 10.42 -8.15 1.11
N ILE A 260 10.07 -6.97 0.63
CA ILE A 260 8.78 -6.68 0.01
C ILE A 260 8.99 -6.26 -1.44
N LYS A 261 8.38 -6.98 -2.38
CA LYS A 261 8.32 -6.60 -3.80
C LYS A 261 6.95 -6.02 -4.11
N ILE A 262 6.91 -4.81 -4.68
CA ILE A 262 5.66 -4.17 -5.09
C ILE A 262 5.27 -4.68 -6.46
N VAL A 263 4.56 -5.81 -6.51
CA VAL A 263 4.20 -6.48 -7.77
C VAL A 263 3.10 -5.74 -8.56
N LYS A 264 2.42 -4.78 -7.93
CA LYS A 264 1.46 -3.88 -8.59
C LYS A 264 1.44 -2.54 -7.88
N ASN A 265 1.46 -1.45 -8.65
CA ASN A 265 1.33 -0.09 -8.14
C ASN A 265 0.56 0.77 -9.17
N LYS A 266 -0.61 1.28 -8.79
CA LYS A 266 -1.43 2.20 -9.61
C LYS A 266 -1.22 3.68 -9.27
N VAL A 267 -0.35 3.98 -8.30
CA VAL A 267 -0.09 5.36 -7.83
C VAL A 267 1.35 5.82 -8.05
N SER A 268 2.27 4.89 -8.29
CA SER A 268 3.66 5.14 -8.69
C SER A 268 4.20 3.96 -9.50
N ALA A 269 5.50 3.97 -9.81
CA ALA A 269 6.15 2.89 -10.53
C ALA A 269 6.09 1.57 -9.73
N PRO A 270 5.66 0.45 -10.36
CA PRO A 270 5.70 -0.87 -9.74
C PRO A 270 7.10 -1.48 -9.75
N PHE A 271 7.21 -2.70 -9.20
CA PHE A 271 8.38 -3.59 -9.18
C PHE A 271 9.59 -3.14 -8.36
N ARG A 272 9.42 -2.06 -7.60
CA ARG A 272 10.36 -1.68 -6.55
C ARG A 272 10.36 -2.71 -5.41
N ILE A 273 11.53 -2.90 -4.82
CA ILE A 273 11.81 -3.77 -3.68
C ILE A 273 12.17 -2.90 -2.46
N ALA A 274 11.73 -3.34 -1.28
CA ALA A 274 12.16 -2.79 0.00
C ALA A 274 12.66 -3.94 0.88
N GLU A 275 13.78 -3.72 1.55
CA GLU A 275 14.29 -4.62 2.58
C GLU A 275 14.37 -3.92 3.92
N PHE A 276 14.05 -4.64 4.98
CA PHE A 276 14.08 -4.12 6.35
C PHE A 276 14.15 -5.25 7.36
N ASP A 277 14.58 -4.90 8.57
CA ASP A 277 14.67 -5.83 9.69
C ASP A 277 13.41 -5.74 10.55
N VAL A 278 12.91 -6.90 10.99
CA VAL A 278 11.88 -7.05 12.01
C VAL A 278 12.53 -7.65 13.25
N LEU A 279 12.60 -6.89 14.33
CA LEU A 279 13.22 -7.25 15.60
C LEU A 279 12.14 -7.63 16.62
N GLN A 280 12.44 -8.59 17.50
CA GLN A 280 11.50 -9.08 18.51
C GLN A 280 11.07 -8.03 19.55
N GLU A 281 11.88 -6.99 19.76
CA GLU A 281 11.62 -5.98 20.77
C GLU A 281 10.74 -4.83 20.28
N VAL A 282 10.84 -4.48 18.98
CA VAL A 282 10.28 -3.24 18.44
C VAL A 282 9.48 -3.42 17.15
N GLY A 283 9.40 -4.64 16.61
CA GLY A 283 8.84 -4.87 15.27
C GLY A 283 9.76 -4.34 14.18
N ILE A 284 9.23 -3.57 13.23
CA ILE A 284 10.02 -3.03 12.11
C ILE A 284 11.05 -2.02 12.64
N SER A 285 12.34 -2.28 12.36
CA SER A 285 13.44 -1.41 12.78
C SER A 285 13.52 -0.15 11.92
N ARG A 286 12.96 0.94 12.43
CA ARG A 286 12.99 2.25 11.75
C ARG A 286 14.41 2.75 11.54
N GLU A 287 15.23 2.72 12.58
CA GLU A 287 16.61 3.19 12.53
C GLU A 287 17.46 2.29 11.61
N GLY A 288 17.23 0.98 11.62
CA GLY A 288 17.86 0.05 10.68
C GLY A 288 17.57 0.42 9.22
N GLY A 289 16.30 0.73 8.90
CA GLY A 289 15.90 1.17 7.56
C GLY A 289 16.50 2.51 7.14
N ILE A 290 16.68 3.46 8.07
CA ILE A 290 17.37 4.73 7.79
C ILE A 290 18.84 4.49 7.43
N ILE A 291 19.50 3.58 8.15
CA ILE A 291 20.90 3.24 7.92
C ILE A 291 21.08 2.58 6.56
N ASP A 292 20.27 1.55 6.27
CA ASP A 292 20.40 0.79 5.02
C ASP A 292 20.20 1.69 3.80
N VAL A 293 19.12 2.48 3.78
CA VAL A 293 18.83 3.43 2.68
C VAL A 293 19.88 4.53 2.62
N GLY A 294 20.32 5.05 3.77
CA GLY A 294 21.34 6.09 3.81
C GLY A 294 22.67 5.63 3.24
N VAL A 295 23.05 4.36 3.47
CA VAL A 295 24.26 3.75 2.89
C VAL A 295 24.08 3.52 1.39
N GLU A 296 22.93 2.97 0.98
CA GLU A 296 22.62 2.72 -0.44
C GLU A 296 22.64 4.01 -1.28
N MET A 297 22.13 5.11 -0.72
CA MET A 297 22.13 6.43 -1.37
C MET A 297 23.47 7.18 -1.27
N GLY A 298 24.46 6.64 -0.55
CA GLY A 298 25.75 7.29 -0.31
C GLY A 298 25.70 8.49 0.67
N ILE A 299 24.59 8.68 1.37
CA ILE A 299 24.40 9.73 2.39
C ILE A 299 25.15 9.36 3.67
N ILE A 300 25.12 8.08 4.04
CA ILE A 300 25.89 7.52 5.15
C ILE A 300 27.10 6.81 4.56
N GLN A 301 28.30 7.23 4.97
CA GLN A 301 29.55 6.61 4.56
C GLN A 301 29.84 5.39 5.45
N LYS A 302 30.09 4.25 4.82
CA LYS A 302 30.51 3.01 5.49
C LYS A 302 31.99 2.74 5.18
N SER A 303 32.83 2.69 6.22
CA SER A 303 34.25 2.33 6.10
C SER A 303 34.54 1.14 7.02
N GLY A 304 34.59 -0.06 6.43
CA GLY A 304 34.66 -1.31 7.20
C GLY A 304 33.41 -1.47 8.08
N ALA A 305 33.63 -1.52 9.40
CA ALA A 305 32.54 -1.58 10.38
C ALA A 305 32.01 -0.20 10.81
N PHE A 306 32.65 0.90 10.42
CA PHE A 306 32.29 2.23 10.91
C PHE A 306 31.28 2.93 9.99
N PHE A 307 30.27 3.56 10.58
CA PHE A 307 29.26 4.36 9.89
C PHE A 307 29.43 5.84 10.25
N ARG A 308 29.44 6.70 9.23
CA ARG A 308 29.60 8.15 9.37
C ARG A 308 28.54 8.90 8.59
N PHE A 309 28.07 10.01 9.14
CA PHE A 309 27.24 10.98 8.44
C PHE A 309 27.92 12.33 8.52
N GLU A 310 28.24 12.91 7.37
CA GLU A 310 29.09 14.10 7.27
C GLU A 310 30.40 13.88 8.06
N ASN A 311 30.69 14.73 9.06
CA ASN A 311 31.87 14.62 9.93
C ASN A 311 31.58 13.89 11.25
N THR A 312 30.38 13.34 11.44
CA THR A 312 29.97 12.69 12.70
C THR A 312 30.08 11.18 12.58
N MET A 313 30.79 10.55 13.53
CA MET A 313 30.77 9.11 13.69
C MET A 313 29.45 8.68 14.31
N LEU A 314 28.69 7.84 13.61
CA LEU A 314 27.41 7.32 14.10
C LEU A 314 27.59 6.07 14.97
N GLY A 315 28.54 5.20 14.62
CA GLY A 315 28.80 3.98 15.38
C GLY A 315 29.70 2.96 14.67
N GLN A 316 30.09 1.93 15.41
CA GLN A 316 30.78 0.75 14.90
C GLN A 316 29.77 -0.41 14.82
N GLY A 317 29.42 -0.83 13.62
CA GLY A 317 28.39 -1.82 13.35
C GLY A 317 26.98 -1.22 13.26
N LYS A 318 26.06 -1.98 12.65
CA LYS A 318 24.68 -1.54 12.39
C LYS A 318 23.90 -1.32 13.69
N GLN A 319 24.03 -2.22 14.66
CA GLN A 319 23.32 -2.13 15.95
C GLN A 319 23.72 -0.89 16.74
N ALA A 320 25.01 -0.61 16.93
CA ALA A 320 25.48 0.58 17.63
C ALA A 320 25.03 1.88 16.93
N THR A 321 25.06 1.88 15.60
CA THR A 321 24.57 3.00 14.78
C THR A 321 23.06 3.21 14.97
N ALA A 322 22.27 2.14 15.03
CA ALA A 322 20.83 2.23 15.25
C ALA A 322 20.49 2.79 16.64
N LEU A 323 21.21 2.35 17.68
CA LEU A 323 21.08 2.92 19.03
C LEU A 323 21.42 4.41 19.05
N PHE A 324 22.51 4.81 18.40
CA PHE A 324 22.88 6.22 18.29
C PHE A 324 21.79 7.07 17.62
N LEU A 325 21.20 6.59 16.52
CA LEU A 325 20.10 7.31 15.84
C LEU A 325 18.80 7.34 16.67
N LYS A 326 18.57 6.29 17.48
CA LYS A 326 17.45 6.24 18.43
C LYS A 326 17.62 7.27 19.55
N GLU A 327 18.83 7.52 20.03
CA GLU A 327 19.10 8.55 21.05
C GLU A 327 19.17 9.96 20.46
N LYS A 328 19.76 10.12 19.26
CA LYS A 328 19.98 11.40 18.58
C LYS A 328 18.97 11.62 17.46
N HIS A 329 17.70 11.79 17.83
CA HIS A 329 16.60 11.99 16.89
C HIS A 329 16.81 13.12 15.86
N GLU A 330 17.50 14.20 16.24
CA GLU A 330 17.79 15.31 15.33
C GLU A 330 18.71 14.90 14.17
N ILE A 331 19.69 14.03 14.41
CA ILE A 331 20.55 13.51 13.35
C ILE A 331 19.76 12.56 12.44
N ALA A 332 18.95 11.67 13.03
CA ALA A 332 18.09 10.79 12.26
C ALA A 332 17.13 11.57 11.34
N LYS A 333 16.52 12.66 11.82
CA LYS A 333 15.68 13.55 11.00
C LYS A 333 16.45 14.20 9.85
N ARG A 334 17.67 14.67 10.09
CA ARG A 334 18.53 15.26 9.04
C ARG A 334 18.86 14.25 7.95
N ILE A 335 19.23 13.02 8.32
CA ILE A 335 19.50 11.94 7.36
C ILE A 335 18.25 11.64 6.53
N VAL A 336 17.09 11.49 7.18
CA VAL A 336 15.81 11.24 6.49
C VAL A 336 15.45 12.39 5.54
N ALA A 337 15.68 13.65 5.93
CA ALA A 337 15.43 14.79 5.07
C ALA A 337 16.29 14.77 3.80
N GLU A 338 17.58 14.44 3.91
CA GLU A 338 18.47 14.32 2.75
C GLU A 338 18.08 13.12 1.86
N ILE A 339 17.70 11.98 2.46
CA ILE A 339 17.15 10.81 1.74
C ILE A 339 15.93 11.22 0.92
N ILE A 340 14.96 11.90 1.54
CA ILE A 340 13.73 12.33 0.86
C ILE A 340 14.05 13.31 -0.26
N LYS A 341 14.94 14.27 -0.02
CA LYS A 341 15.36 15.26 -1.02
C LYS A 341 16.01 14.59 -2.23
N GLN A 342 16.95 13.67 -2.02
CA GLN A 342 17.63 12.94 -3.09
C GLN A 342 16.67 12.01 -3.85
N SER A 343 15.72 11.39 -3.15
CA SER A 343 14.70 10.52 -3.77
C SER A 343 13.75 11.26 -4.72
N LYS A 344 13.61 12.58 -4.57
CA LYS A 344 12.80 13.43 -5.46
C LYS A 344 13.57 13.91 -6.70
N THR A 345 14.89 14.00 -6.63
CA THR A 345 15.75 14.52 -7.70
C THR A 345 16.41 13.42 -8.54
N GLY A 346 16.57 12.22 -7.99
CA GLY A 346 17.14 11.06 -8.68
C GLY A 346 16.08 10.11 -9.23
N ALA A 347 16.47 9.29 -10.20
CA ALA A 347 15.79 8.01 -10.40
C ALA A 347 15.84 7.25 -9.06
N PRO A 348 14.71 6.64 -8.61
CA PRO A 348 14.66 5.96 -7.32
C PRO A 348 15.77 4.89 -7.26
N PRO A 349 16.59 4.86 -6.19
CA PRO A 349 17.50 3.76 -5.94
C PRO A 349 16.65 2.62 -5.43
N VAL A 350 16.07 1.89 -6.36
CA VAL A 350 15.48 0.60 -6.09
C VAL A 350 15.77 -0.24 -7.30
N GLU A 351 16.61 -1.26 -7.13
CA GLU A 351 16.95 -2.20 -8.18
C GLU A 351 15.68 -2.64 -8.93
N VAL A 352 15.63 -2.25 -10.20
CA VAL A 352 14.69 -2.78 -11.17
C VAL A 352 15.07 -4.24 -11.33
N GLY A 353 14.14 -5.13 -10.97
CA GLY A 353 14.34 -6.57 -10.89
C GLY A 353 15.29 -7.12 -11.94
N ILE A 354 16.46 -7.55 -11.48
CA ILE A 354 17.15 -8.67 -12.08
C ILE A 354 16.76 -9.85 -11.18
N GLU A 355 15.78 -10.62 -11.62
CA GLU A 355 15.77 -12.04 -11.24
C GLU A 355 17.09 -12.59 -11.74
N GLU A 356 18.05 -12.83 -10.82
CA GLU A 356 19.14 -13.72 -11.14
C GLU A 356 18.51 -15.01 -11.67
N LYS A 357 18.89 -15.38 -12.90
CA LYS A 357 18.54 -16.65 -13.52
C LYS A 357 19.21 -17.78 -12.73
N GLU A 358 18.72 -18.08 -11.53
CA GLU A 358 18.96 -19.36 -10.90
C GLU A 358 17.77 -20.25 -11.21
N PHE A 359 17.83 -20.93 -12.37
CA PHE A 359 17.33 -22.29 -12.61
C PHE A 359 17.62 -22.62 -14.08
N ALA A 360 18.91 -22.71 -14.40
CA ALA A 360 19.40 -23.38 -15.59
C ALA A 360 20.83 -23.88 -15.31
N GLN A 361 20.95 -24.89 -14.44
CA GLN A 361 22.01 -25.90 -14.45
C GLN A 361 21.81 -26.89 -13.29
N ASN A 362 20.98 -27.90 -13.54
CA ASN A 362 21.32 -29.33 -13.50
C ASN A 362 20.05 -30.17 -13.53
#